data_AF-A0AA48KC12-F1
#
_entry.id   AF-A0AA48KC12-F1
#
_cell.length_a   1.000
_cell.length_b   1.000
_cell.length_c   1.000
_cell.angle_alpha   90.00
_cell.angle_beta   90.00
_cell.angle_gamma   90.00
#
_symmetry.space_group_name_H-M   'P 1'
#
loop_
_entity.id
_entity.type
_entity.pdbx_description
1 polymer ?
#
loop_
_entity_poly.entity_id
_entity_poly.type
_entity_poly.pdbx_seq_one_letter_code
_entity_poly.pdbx_strand_id
1 'polypeptide(L)'
;MGAQVETMAYLHAHGLNVEPEGLPRVLREVIEGLQRLYYPSAGQEGLTAAEIQVYRSGGLDPAPRDLGVNDPFLRGVTTFAGLVETGLTAVESAKLLGVTDARIRQRLKERTLFAIKWGGAWRLPLFQFADGRELPGWGEVARNLPDGISPVAVAHWLMLPNVELALGEDEIPTSPRHWLLEGRPPQAVARLAEALG
;
A
#
# COMPACT_ATOMS: atom_id res chain seq x y z
N MET A 1 6.83 9.83 -24.24
CA MET A 1 7.62 10.45 -23.16
C MET A 1 6.76 11.04 -22.04
N GLY A 2 5.68 11.79 -22.32
CA GLY A 2 4.82 12.40 -21.28
C GLY A 2 4.12 11.43 -20.31
N ALA A 3 3.50 10.35 -20.80
CA ALA A 3 2.77 9.40 -19.95
C ALA A 3 3.67 8.62 -18.97
N GLN A 4 4.92 8.34 -19.35
CA GLN A 4 5.90 7.70 -18.46
C GLN A 4 6.30 8.63 -17.31
N VAL A 5 6.45 9.93 -17.58
CA VAL A 5 6.82 10.93 -16.57
C VAL A 5 5.68 11.13 -15.55
N GLU A 6 4.42 11.20 -16.01
CA GLU A 6 3.26 11.28 -15.11
C GLU A 6 3.10 10.03 -14.23
N THR A 7 3.31 8.84 -14.82
CA THR A 7 3.26 7.57 -14.09
C THR A 7 4.34 7.52 -13.01
N MET A 8 5.56 7.95 -13.32
CA MET A 8 6.66 8.03 -12.36
C MET A 8 6.39 9.04 -11.25
N ALA A 9 5.85 10.23 -11.57
CA ALA A 9 5.51 11.25 -10.59
C ALA A 9 4.43 10.77 -9.60
N TYR A 10 3.40 10.08 -10.10
CA TYR A 10 2.38 9.47 -9.24
C TYR A 10 2.98 8.42 -8.31
N LEU A 11 3.81 7.53 -8.84
CA LEU A 11 4.46 6.48 -8.06
C LEU A 11 5.39 7.08 -6.98
N HIS A 12 6.19 8.09 -7.34
CA HIS A 12 7.04 8.82 -6.40
C HIS A 12 6.24 9.55 -5.31
N ALA A 13 5.13 10.20 -5.66
CA ALA A 13 4.26 10.86 -4.69
C ALA A 13 3.66 9.88 -3.65
N HIS A 14 3.60 8.59 -4.00
CA HIS A 14 3.19 7.51 -3.10
C HIS A 14 4.37 6.71 -2.53
N GLY A 15 5.60 7.22 -2.63
CA GLY A 15 6.83 6.61 -2.11
C GLY A 15 7.30 5.36 -2.85
N LEU A 16 6.84 5.16 -4.08
CA LEU A 16 7.17 4.02 -4.95
C LEU A 16 8.22 4.46 -5.98
N ASN A 17 9.45 4.00 -5.81
CA ASN A 17 10.54 4.26 -6.75
C ASN A 17 10.65 3.11 -7.77
N VAL A 18 9.75 3.08 -8.76
CA VAL A 18 9.60 1.97 -9.72
C VAL A 18 10.32 2.27 -11.02
N GLU A 19 11.00 1.27 -11.62
CA GLU A 19 11.45 1.35 -13.01
C GLU A 19 10.30 0.97 -13.98
N PRO A 20 9.99 1.77 -15.02
CA PRO A 20 8.77 1.60 -15.83
C PRO A 20 8.63 0.27 -16.58
N GLU A 21 9.73 -0.45 -16.79
CA GLU A 21 9.81 -1.59 -17.71
C GLU A 21 9.23 -2.88 -17.11
N GLY A 22 9.35 -3.07 -15.79
CA GLY A 22 8.81 -4.24 -15.07
C GLY A 22 7.34 -4.10 -14.68
N LEU A 23 6.87 -2.86 -14.54
CA LEU A 23 5.54 -2.53 -14.03
C LEU A 23 4.37 -3.13 -14.86
N PRO A 24 4.38 -3.14 -16.21
CA PRO A 24 3.28 -3.72 -16.99
C PRO A 24 3.10 -5.23 -16.76
N ARG A 25 4.19 -5.97 -16.53
CA ARG A 25 4.13 -7.40 -16.22
C ARG A 25 3.50 -7.61 -14.86
N VAL A 26 3.98 -6.91 -13.83
CA VAL A 26 3.43 -7.03 -12.47
C VAL A 26 1.98 -6.60 -12.41
N LEU A 27 1.61 -5.51 -13.10
CA LEU A 27 0.22 -5.07 -13.23
C LEU A 27 -0.67 -6.18 -13.78
N ARG A 28 -0.25 -6.87 -14.85
CA ARG A 28 -1.00 -8.00 -15.41
C ARG A 28 -1.16 -9.13 -14.37
N GLU A 29 -0.08 -9.51 -13.70
CA GLU A 29 -0.12 -10.57 -12.68
C GLU A 29 -1.03 -10.20 -11.49
N VAL A 30 -1.02 -8.93 -11.06
CA VAL A 30 -1.89 -8.41 -9.99
C VAL A 30 -3.34 -8.42 -10.43
N ILE A 31 -3.66 -7.91 -11.63
CA ILE A 31 -5.02 -7.91 -12.16
C ILE A 31 -5.56 -9.34 -12.22
N GLU A 32 -4.80 -10.28 -12.81
CA GLU A 32 -5.21 -11.68 -12.90
C GLU A 32 -5.36 -12.33 -11.52
N GLY A 33 -4.47 -12.02 -10.57
CA GLY A 33 -4.53 -12.52 -9.20
C GLY A 33 -5.75 -12.01 -8.43
N LEU A 34 -6.06 -10.73 -8.54
CA LEU A 34 -7.24 -10.13 -7.92
C LEU A 34 -8.54 -10.62 -8.58
N GLN A 35 -8.55 -10.78 -9.90
CA GLN A 35 -9.68 -11.38 -10.60
C GLN A 35 -9.98 -12.78 -10.06
N ARG A 36 -8.97 -13.63 -9.84
CA ARG A 36 -9.17 -14.95 -9.22
C ARG A 36 -9.68 -14.88 -7.77
N LEU A 37 -9.25 -13.87 -7.02
CA LEU A 37 -9.65 -13.69 -5.61
C LEU A 37 -11.10 -13.21 -5.48
N TYR A 38 -11.50 -12.23 -6.28
CA TYR A 38 -12.85 -11.64 -6.26
C TYR A 38 -13.86 -12.41 -7.12
N TYR A 39 -13.39 -13.16 -8.11
CA TYR A 39 -14.23 -13.95 -9.02
C TYR A 39 -13.69 -15.40 -9.10
N PRO A 40 -13.86 -16.21 -8.04
CA PRO A 40 -13.37 -17.58 -7.99
C PRO A 40 -14.06 -18.53 -9.00
N SER A 41 -15.09 -18.07 -9.72
CA SER A 41 -15.75 -18.81 -10.81
C SER A 41 -15.98 -17.90 -12.01
N ALA A 42 -15.31 -18.18 -13.12
CA ALA A 42 -15.55 -17.51 -14.39
C ALA A 42 -17.04 -17.69 -14.79
N GLY A 43 -17.73 -16.58 -15.09
CA GLY A 43 -19.15 -16.60 -15.47
C GLY A 43 -20.17 -16.29 -14.36
N GLN A 44 -19.75 -16.01 -13.11
CA GLN A 44 -20.58 -15.32 -12.10
C GLN A 44 -20.33 -13.81 -12.11
N GLU A 45 -20.10 -13.27 -13.30
CA GLU A 45 -19.77 -11.86 -13.53
C GLU A 45 -21.05 -11.03 -13.44
N GLY A 46 -21.51 -10.76 -12.23
CA GLY A 46 -22.41 -9.66 -11.97
C GLY A 46 -23.78 -10.03 -11.41
N LEU A 47 -24.49 -8.95 -11.11
CA LEU A 47 -25.83 -8.98 -10.57
C LEU A 47 -26.76 -9.75 -11.51
N THR A 48 -27.56 -10.65 -10.96
CA THR A 48 -28.67 -11.28 -11.67
C THR A 48 -29.64 -10.23 -12.20
N ALA A 49 -30.44 -10.59 -13.19
CA ALA A 49 -31.48 -9.69 -13.71
C ALA A 49 -32.43 -9.18 -12.60
N ALA A 50 -32.71 -10.00 -11.59
CA ALA A 50 -33.52 -9.61 -10.44
C ALA A 50 -32.81 -8.59 -9.56
N GLU A 51 -31.52 -8.78 -9.27
CA GLU A 51 -30.72 -7.82 -8.49
C GLU A 51 -30.54 -6.49 -9.23
N ILE A 52 -30.31 -6.51 -10.55
CA ILE A 52 -30.26 -5.30 -11.38
C ILE A 52 -31.57 -4.51 -11.27
N GLN A 53 -32.70 -5.20 -11.27
CA GLN A 53 -34.02 -4.57 -11.14
C GLN A 53 -34.21 -3.92 -9.76
N VAL A 54 -33.68 -4.53 -8.69
CA VAL A 54 -33.67 -3.96 -7.33
C VAL A 54 -32.76 -2.73 -7.25
N TYR A 55 -31.58 -2.76 -7.88
CA TYR A 55 -30.70 -1.58 -7.94
C TYR A 55 -31.39 -0.41 -8.66
N ARG A 56 -31.99 -0.67 -9.83
CA ARG A 56 -32.67 0.35 -10.63
C ARG A 56 -33.90 0.93 -9.93
N SER A 57 -34.67 0.12 -9.21
CA SER A 57 -35.81 0.63 -8.44
C SER A 57 -35.38 1.56 -7.29
N GLY A 58 -34.16 1.37 -6.76
CA GLY A 58 -33.50 2.27 -5.81
C GLY A 58 -32.80 3.48 -6.45
N GLY A 59 -32.88 3.68 -7.77
CA GLY A 59 -32.22 4.77 -8.49
C GLY A 59 -30.72 4.57 -8.74
N LEU A 60 -30.19 3.36 -8.52
CA LEU A 60 -28.81 3.01 -8.79
C LEU A 60 -28.69 2.31 -10.15
N ASP A 61 -27.72 2.73 -10.96
CA ASP A 61 -27.37 2.06 -12.21
C ASP A 61 -26.11 1.19 -12.01
N PRO A 62 -26.24 -0.14 -12.05
CA PRO A 62 -25.12 -1.05 -11.86
C PRO A 62 -24.26 -1.24 -13.11
N ALA A 63 -24.55 -0.56 -14.23
CA ALA A 63 -23.71 -0.62 -15.42
C ALA A 63 -22.26 -0.21 -15.10
N PRO A 64 -21.25 -0.94 -15.61
CA PRO A 64 -19.85 -0.54 -15.47
C PRO A 64 -19.66 0.89 -15.98
N ARG A 65 -19.18 1.77 -15.11
CA ARG A 65 -18.82 3.13 -15.51
C ARG A 65 -17.35 3.15 -15.92
N ASP A 66 -17.07 3.69 -17.10
CA ASP A 66 -15.72 4.07 -17.45
C ASP A 66 -15.36 5.32 -16.63
N LEU A 67 -14.62 5.11 -15.54
CA LEU A 67 -14.11 6.17 -14.67
C LEU A 67 -12.77 6.73 -15.19
N GLY A 68 -12.28 6.24 -16.33
CA GLY A 68 -11.02 6.62 -16.95
C GLY A 68 -9.83 6.52 -15.99
N VAL A 69 -8.89 7.46 -16.11
CA VAL A 69 -7.69 7.55 -15.26
C VAL A 69 -7.99 7.75 -13.77
N ASN A 70 -9.24 8.03 -13.41
CA ASN A 70 -9.65 8.28 -12.04
C ASN A 70 -10.27 7.05 -11.35
N ASP A 71 -10.33 5.90 -12.01
CA ASP A 71 -10.87 4.67 -11.45
C ASP A 71 -10.15 4.25 -10.14
N PRO A 72 -10.85 4.23 -8.99
CA PRO A 72 -10.28 3.84 -7.70
C PRO A 72 -9.72 2.42 -7.69
N PHE A 73 -10.32 1.49 -8.45
CA PHE A 73 -9.82 0.13 -8.58
C PHE A 73 -8.47 0.11 -9.30
N LEU A 74 -8.37 0.78 -10.46
CA LEU A 74 -7.11 0.86 -11.20
C LEU A 74 -6.00 1.53 -10.39
N ARG A 75 -6.33 2.57 -9.60
CA ARG A 75 -5.36 3.19 -8.67
C ARG A 75 -4.89 2.23 -7.59
N GLY A 76 -5.80 1.47 -6.98
CA GLY A 76 -5.46 0.46 -5.98
C GLY A 76 -4.55 -0.63 -6.55
N VAL A 77 -4.90 -1.17 -7.72
CA VAL A 77 -4.09 -2.16 -8.46
C VAL A 77 -2.70 -1.62 -8.77
N THR A 78 -2.61 -0.40 -9.29
CA THR A 78 -1.33 0.21 -9.67
C THR A 78 -0.44 0.45 -8.47
N THR A 79 -1.03 0.95 -7.37
CA THR A 79 -0.32 1.15 -6.10
C THR A 79 0.20 -0.19 -5.57
N PHE A 80 -0.64 -1.23 -5.55
CA PHE A 80 -0.23 -2.56 -5.11
C PHE A 80 0.89 -3.16 -5.96
N ALA A 81 0.77 -3.08 -7.29
CA ALA A 81 1.82 -3.53 -8.21
C ALA A 81 3.15 -2.81 -7.96
N GLY A 82 3.12 -1.49 -7.78
CA GLY A 82 4.31 -0.71 -7.44
C GLY A 82 4.92 -1.10 -6.09
N LEU A 83 4.10 -1.37 -5.06
CA LEU A 83 4.57 -1.85 -3.75
C LEU A 83 5.28 -3.20 -3.83
N VAL A 84 4.75 -4.12 -4.64
CA VAL A 84 5.35 -5.45 -4.85
C VAL A 84 6.64 -5.36 -5.66
N GLU A 85 6.63 -4.58 -6.75
CA GLU A 85 7.75 -4.48 -7.67
C GLU A 85 8.95 -3.79 -7.03
N THR A 86 8.72 -2.74 -6.25
CA THR A 86 9.80 -1.97 -5.59
C THR A 86 10.15 -2.50 -4.21
N GLY A 87 9.30 -3.34 -3.64
CA GLY A 87 9.50 -3.90 -2.33
C GLY A 87 10.76 -4.75 -2.27
N LEU A 88 11.59 -4.50 -1.26
CA LEU A 88 12.82 -5.23 -1.03
C LEU A 88 12.52 -6.67 -0.64
N THR A 89 13.33 -7.59 -1.12
CA THR A 89 13.38 -8.96 -0.57
C THR A 89 13.94 -8.95 0.86
N ALA A 90 13.82 -10.08 1.56
CA ALA A 90 14.43 -10.24 2.88
C ALA A 90 15.95 -10.06 2.85
N VAL A 91 16.61 -10.56 1.80
CA VAL A 91 18.07 -10.44 1.60
C VAL A 91 18.48 -8.99 1.34
N GLU A 92 17.75 -8.27 0.47
CA GLU A 92 18.02 -6.86 0.22
C GLU A 92 17.78 -6.00 1.45
N SER A 93 16.72 -6.28 2.21
CA SER A 93 16.42 -5.60 3.48
C SER A 93 17.50 -5.85 4.53
N ALA A 94 18.02 -7.09 4.61
CA ALA A 94 19.12 -7.45 5.49
C ALA A 94 20.38 -6.65 5.16
N LYS A 95 20.71 -6.55 3.87
CA LYS A 95 21.83 -5.74 3.37
C LYS A 95 21.65 -4.26 3.67
N LEU A 96 20.46 -3.71 3.41
CA LEU A 96 20.13 -2.30 3.67
C LEU A 96 20.33 -1.95 5.15
N LEU A 97 19.79 -2.77 6.05
CA LEU A 97 19.83 -2.53 7.49
C LEU A 97 21.14 -2.99 8.16
N GLY A 98 22.06 -3.60 7.42
CA GLY A 98 23.30 -4.15 7.97
C GLY A 98 23.09 -5.29 8.97
N VAL A 99 22.04 -6.10 8.79
CA VAL A 99 21.68 -7.22 9.66
C VAL A 99 21.66 -8.55 8.90
N THR A 100 21.45 -9.66 9.62
CA THR A 100 21.35 -10.98 9.00
C THR A 100 19.95 -11.25 8.45
N ASP A 101 19.85 -12.12 7.44
CA ASP A 101 18.56 -12.57 6.89
C ASP A 101 17.69 -13.29 7.95
N ALA A 102 18.32 -13.99 8.91
CA ALA A 102 17.63 -14.55 10.07
C ALA A 102 16.98 -13.46 10.94
N ARG A 103 17.65 -12.31 11.13
CA ARG A 103 17.09 -11.18 11.87
C ARG A 103 15.89 -10.57 11.14
N ILE A 104 15.92 -10.45 9.82
CA ILE A 104 14.76 -10.00 9.04
C ILE A 104 13.58 -10.97 9.20
N ARG A 105 13.80 -12.27 9.02
CA ARG A 105 12.75 -13.29 9.21
C ARG A 105 12.13 -13.25 10.61
N GLN A 106 12.96 -13.07 11.64
CA GLN A 106 12.48 -12.88 13.01
C GLN A 106 11.56 -11.66 13.11
N ARG A 107 11.96 -10.52 12.56
CA ARG A 107 11.17 -9.28 12.60
C ARG A 107 9.86 -9.38 11.84
N LEU A 108 9.82 -10.11 10.72
CA LEU A 108 8.58 -10.43 10.01
C LEU A 108 7.63 -11.26 10.89
N LYS A 109 8.17 -12.26 11.62
CA LYS A 109 7.38 -13.06 12.57
C LYS A 109 6.86 -12.23 13.75
N GLU A 110 7.68 -11.32 14.25
CA GLU A 110 7.33 -10.39 15.34
C GLU A 110 6.47 -9.21 14.88
N ARG A 111 6.13 -9.13 13.58
CA ARG A 111 5.37 -8.03 12.95
C ARG A 111 5.99 -6.65 13.20
N THR A 112 7.31 -6.59 13.34
CA THR A 112 8.06 -5.32 13.50
C THR A 112 8.62 -4.79 12.18
N LEU A 113 8.34 -5.48 11.07
CA LEU A 113 8.50 -5.01 9.71
C LEU A 113 7.24 -5.39 8.94
N PHE A 114 6.83 -4.54 8.01
CA PHE A 114 5.68 -4.81 7.16
C PHE A 114 6.12 -5.49 5.87
N ALA A 115 5.42 -6.55 5.47
CA ALA A 115 5.72 -7.26 4.23
C ALA A 115 4.47 -7.80 3.55
N ILE A 116 4.54 -7.85 2.23
CA ILE A 116 3.54 -8.41 1.32
C ILE A 116 4.03 -9.78 0.88
N LYS A 117 3.19 -10.81 1.00
CA LYS A 117 3.47 -12.12 0.42
C LYS A 117 2.94 -12.16 -1.00
N TRP A 118 3.82 -12.19 -2.00
CA TRP A 118 3.44 -12.22 -3.41
C TRP A 118 4.35 -13.16 -4.21
N GLY A 119 3.77 -13.97 -5.09
CA GLY A 119 4.53 -14.91 -5.93
C GLY A 119 5.40 -15.90 -5.13
N GLY A 120 4.98 -16.25 -3.91
CA GLY A 120 5.75 -17.12 -3.01
C GLY A 120 6.90 -16.43 -2.24
N ALA A 121 7.16 -15.15 -2.49
CA ALA A 121 8.21 -14.38 -1.85
C ALA A 121 7.65 -13.27 -0.95
N TRP A 122 8.45 -12.83 0.02
CA TRP A 122 8.17 -11.65 0.82
C TRP A 122 8.73 -10.41 0.13
N ARG A 123 7.92 -9.36 0.06
CA ARG A 123 8.28 -8.02 -0.42
C ARG A 123 8.06 -7.02 0.71
N LEU A 124 9.11 -6.32 1.12
CA LEU A 124 9.08 -5.30 2.16
C LEU A 124 8.96 -3.93 1.47
N PRO A 125 7.79 -3.27 1.53
CA PRO A 125 7.60 -2.00 0.81
C PRO A 125 8.56 -0.91 1.26
N LEU A 126 8.98 -0.05 0.31
CA LEU A 126 9.95 1.01 0.54
C LEU A 126 9.45 2.12 1.48
N PHE A 127 8.14 2.29 1.64
CA PHE A 127 7.56 3.32 2.51
C PHE A 127 7.95 3.21 3.99
N GLN A 128 8.55 2.09 4.42
CA GLN A 128 9.02 1.91 5.80
C GLN A 128 10.51 2.23 5.98
N PHE A 129 11.18 2.62 4.89
CA PHE A 129 12.59 2.97 4.85
C PHE A 129 12.80 4.42 4.38
N ALA A 130 13.91 5.01 4.81
CA ALA A 130 14.42 6.30 4.36
C ALA A 130 15.94 6.34 4.61
N ASP A 131 16.70 6.90 3.66
CA ASP A 131 18.15 7.11 3.78
C ASP A 131 18.96 5.87 4.23
N GLY A 132 18.60 4.71 3.68
CA GLY A 132 19.26 3.45 3.99
C GLY A 132 18.92 2.87 5.37
N ARG A 133 17.91 3.42 6.05
CA ARG A 133 17.48 3.00 7.38
C ARG A 133 15.98 2.75 7.39
N GLU A 134 15.53 2.05 8.41
CA GLU A 134 14.12 2.00 8.76
C GLU A 134 13.67 3.34 9.33
N LEU A 135 12.40 3.71 9.10
CA LEU A 135 11.79 4.87 9.72
C LEU A 135 11.93 4.81 11.27
N PRO A 136 12.26 5.94 11.93
CA PRO A 136 12.37 5.98 13.39
C PRO A 136 11.09 5.45 14.06
N GLY A 137 11.22 4.50 14.99
CA GLY A 137 10.09 3.94 15.73
C GLY A 137 9.13 3.05 14.92
N TRP A 138 9.42 2.75 13.65
CA TRP A 138 8.54 1.97 12.79
C TRP A 138 8.18 0.59 13.35
N GLY A 139 9.12 -0.12 13.96
CA GLY A 139 8.84 -1.41 14.57
C GLY A 139 7.74 -1.39 15.65
N GLU A 140 7.45 -0.25 16.27
CA GLU A 140 6.31 -0.05 17.17
C GLU A 140 5.02 0.17 16.38
N VAL A 141 5.05 1.02 15.35
CA VAL A 141 3.92 1.28 14.44
C VAL A 141 3.47 0.01 13.73
N ALA A 142 4.42 -0.72 13.12
CA ALA A 142 4.15 -1.93 12.36
C ALA A 142 3.50 -3.02 13.22
N ARG A 143 3.85 -3.10 14.51
CA ARG A 143 3.29 -4.08 15.45
C ARG A 143 1.81 -3.83 15.74
N ASN A 144 1.36 -2.58 15.65
CA ASN A 144 -0.01 -2.16 15.90
C ASN A 144 -0.87 -2.14 14.63
N LEU A 145 -0.29 -2.40 13.45
CA LEU A 145 -1.08 -2.54 12.24
C LEU A 145 -2.01 -3.77 12.36
N PRO A 146 -3.29 -3.66 11.97
CA PRO A 146 -4.22 -4.77 11.97
C PRO A 146 -3.70 -5.98 11.17
N ASP A 147 -4.06 -7.17 11.63
CA ASP A 147 -3.79 -8.39 10.88
C ASP A 147 -4.54 -8.38 9.53
N GLY A 148 -3.82 -8.65 8.45
CA GLY A 148 -4.42 -8.69 7.10
C GLY A 148 -4.75 -7.32 6.49
N ILE A 149 -4.34 -6.20 7.11
CA ILE A 149 -4.56 -4.87 6.54
C ILE A 149 -4.02 -4.76 5.10
N SER A 150 -4.80 -4.12 4.24
CA SER A 150 -4.41 -3.92 2.83
C SER A 150 -3.12 -3.09 2.75
N PRO A 151 -2.08 -3.56 2.03
CA PRO A 151 -0.85 -2.80 1.84
C PRO A 151 -1.05 -1.44 1.18
N VAL A 152 -2.06 -1.31 0.32
CA VAL A 152 -2.44 -0.04 -0.32
C VAL A 152 -2.99 0.93 0.72
N ALA A 153 -3.80 0.45 1.66
CA ALA A 153 -4.32 1.28 2.75
C ALA A 153 -3.19 1.78 3.64
N VAL A 154 -2.24 0.91 4.01
CA VAL A 154 -1.06 1.30 4.82
C VAL A 154 -0.22 2.36 4.09
N ALA A 155 0.07 2.15 2.81
CA ALA A 155 0.83 3.10 2.01
C ALA A 155 0.13 4.46 1.93
N HIS A 156 -1.17 4.46 1.65
CA HIS A 156 -1.97 5.68 1.55
C HIS A 156 -2.03 6.43 2.88
N TRP A 157 -2.36 5.72 3.97
CA TRP A 157 -2.43 6.29 5.32
C TRP A 157 -1.10 6.90 5.77
N LEU A 158 0.03 6.25 5.47
CA LEU A 158 1.36 6.78 5.83
C LEU A 158 1.71 8.10 5.12
N MET A 159 1.17 8.32 3.92
CA MET A 159 1.52 9.45 3.07
C MET A 159 0.56 10.63 3.19
N LEU A 160 -0.69 10.39 3.60
CA LEU A 160 -1.67 11.46 3.75
C LEU A 160 -1.56 12.21 5.08
N PRO A 161 -1.78 13.53 5.09
CA PRO A 161 -1.86 14.30 6.32
C PRO A 161 -2.95 13.80 7.26
N ASN A 162 -2.64 13.78 8.56
CA ASN A 162 -3.59 13.47 9.62
C ASN A 162 -3.66 14.64 10.61
N VAL A 163 -4.87 15.08 10.93
CA VAL A 163 -5.13 16.22 11.82
C VAL A 163 -4.66 15.98 13.27
N GLU A 164 -4.53 14.72 13.70
CA GLU A 164 -3.98 14.37 15.01
C GLU A 164 -2.44 14.42 15.05
N LEU A 165 -1.80 14.55 13.88
CA LEU A 165 -0.36 14.70 13.73
C LEU A 165 -0.08 16.10 13.19
N ALA A 166 0.06 17.08 14.08
CA ALA A 166 0.30 18.46 13.72
C ALA A 166 1.70 18.93 14.11
N LEU A 167 2.34 19.74 13.26
CA LEU A 167 3.69 20.28 13.48
C LEU A 167 3.68 21.81 13.45
N GLY A 168 4.60 22.42 14.21
CA GLY A 168 4.78 23.86 14.29
C GLY A 168 3.77 24.56 15.19
N GLU A 169 3.90 25.88 15.31
CA GLU A 169 2.99 26.73 16.09
C GLU A 169 1.61 26.85 15.42
N ASP A 170 1.57 26.76 14.09
CA ASP A 170 0.34 26.83 13.29
C ASP A 170 -0.42 25.49 13.19
N GLU A 171 0.03 24.46 13.93
CA GLU A 171 -0.56 23.11 13.97
C GLU A 171 -0.84 22.51 12.58
N ILE A 172 0.11 22.64 11.65
CA ILE A 172 -0.04 22.16 10.27
C ILE A 172 -0.12 20.63 10.27
N PRO A 173 -1.22 20.02 9.78
CA PRO A 173 -1.35 18.57 9.70
C PRO A 173 -0.27 17.96 8.82
N THR A 174 0.33 16.88 9.30
CA THR A 174 1.37 16.13 8.61
C THR A 174 1.02 14.66 8.48
N SER A 175 1.69 13.97 7.55
CA SER A 175 1.54 12.53 7.41
C SER A 175 2.28 11.75 8.50
N PRO A 176 1.82 10.53 8.83
CA PRO A 176 2.52 9.63 9.75
C PRO A 176 3.98 9.37 9.35
N ARG A 177 4.27 9.25 8.05
CA ARG A 177 5.66 9.06 7.58
C ARG A 177 6.52 10.28 7.91
N HIS A 178 6.04 11.49 7.60
CA HIS A 178 6.81 12.70 7.89
C HIS A 178 6.99 12.91 9.39
N TRP A 179 5.95 12.63 10.19
CA TRP A 179 6.04 12.65 11.66
C TRP A 179 7.19 11.77 12.19
N LEU A 180 7.32 10.54 11.70
CA LEU A 180 8.41 9.64 12.10
C LEU A 180 9.78 10.11 11.61
N LEU A 181 9.86 10.67 10.40
CA LEU A 181 11.10 11.23 9.84
C LEU A 181 11.61 12.43 10.66
N GLU A 182 10.70 13.27 11.14
CA GLU A 182 11.01 14.38 12.05
C GLU A 182 11.40 13.91 13.47
N GLY A 183 11.48 12.60 13.71
CA GLY A 183 11.89 12.01 14.99
C GLY A 183 10.88 12.23 16.11
N ARG A 184 9.63 12.54 15.77
CA ARG A 184 8.56 12.74 16.76
C ARG A 184 8.13 11.41 17.40
N PRO A 185 7.43 11.44 18.56
CA PRO A 185 7.09 10.23 19.30
C PRO A 185 6.28 9.22 18.44
N PRO A 186 6.78 7.99 18.23
CA PRO A 186 6.12 7.01 17.38
C PRO A 186 4.81 6.47 17.98
N GLN A 187 4.59 6.64 19.29
CA GLN A 187 3.38 6.20 19.99
C GLN A 187 2.11 6.83 19.40
N ALA A 188 2.17 8.09 18.96
CA ALA A 188 1.04 8.76 18.34
C ALA A 188 0.63 8.07 17.03
N VAL A 189 1.62 7.74 16.20
CA VAL A 189 1.42 7.03 14.94
C VAL A 189 0.99 5.58 15.18
N ALA A 190 1.53 4.92 16.20
CA ALA A 190 1.16 3.55 16.55
C ALA A 190 -0.32 3.43 16.98
N ARG A 191 -0.84 4.40 17.75
CA ARG A 191 -2.28 4.45 18.09
C ARG A 191 -3.15 4.65 16.85
N LEU A 192 -2.74 5.53 15.93
CA LEU A 192 -3.45 5.74 14.67
C LEU A 192 -3.42 4.50 13.77
N ALA A 193 -2.33 3.73 13.81
CA ALA A 193 -2.21 2.48 13.08
C ALA A 193 -3.20 1.42 13.57
N GLU A 194 -3.41 1.32 14.89
CA GLU A 194 -4.38 0.42 15.52
C GLU A 194 -5.82 0.73 15.05
N ALA A 195 -6.15 2.01 14.88
CA ALA A 195 -7.47 2.46 14.44
C ALA A 195 -7.80 2.19 12.96
N LEU A 196 -6.92 1.55 12.19
CA LEU A 196 -7.16 1.17 10.80
C LEU A 196 -7.98 -0.13 10.63
N GLY A 197 -8.22 -0.86 11.72
CA GLY A 197 -8.87 -2.18 11.76
C GLY A 197 -10.33 -2.14 12.14
#